data_AF-A0A3D5YEK0-F1
#
_entry.id   AF-A0A3D5YEK0-F1
#
_cell.length_a   1.000
_cell.length_b   1.000
_cell.length_c   1.000
_cell.angle_alpha   90.00
_cell.angle_beta   90.00
_cell.angle_gamma   90.00
#
_symmetry.space_group_name_H-M   'P 1'
#
loop_
_entity.id
_entity.type
_entity.pdbx_description
1 polymer ?
#
loop_
_entity_poly.entity_id
_entity_poly.type
_entity_poly.pdbx_seq_one_letter_code
_entity_poly.pdbx_strand_id
1 'polypeptide(L)'
;MKNMRNITKQKFDTKIFFSFHNFFSQHIFKNDIVAVAVSGGPDSMFLSCLLYDFFVSQKYNTKNLIFIHLNHGVRTESIEEAKNIKQRFT
;
A
#
# COMPACT_ATOMS: atom_id res chain seq x y z
N MET A 1 2.29 -2.86 10.17
CA MET A 1 1.08 -1.99 10.01
C MET A 1 0.84 -0.86 11.04
N LYS A 2 1.33 -0.92 12.30
CA LYS A 2 1.12 0.18 13.29
C LYS A 2 1.62 1.56 12.80
N ASN A 3 2.69 1.58 12.00
CA ASN A 3 3.28 2.82 11.47
C ASN A 3 2.51 3.45 10.30
N MET A 4 1.75 2.68 9.51
CA MET A 4 0.94 3.22 8.40
C MET A 4 -0.26 4.04 8.90
N ARG A 5 -0.86 3.64 10.04
CA ARG A 5 -1.94 4.40 10.70
C ARG A 5 -1.55 5.81 11.14
N ASN A 6 -0.26 6.09 11.34
CA ASN A 6 0.20 7.43 11.70
C ASN A 6 0.35 8.34 10.47
N ILE A 7 0.63 7.76 9.29
CA ILE A 7 0.70 8.50 8.02
C ILE A 7 -0.71 8.96 7.61
N THR A 8 -1.72 8.14 7.88
CA THR A 8 -3.09 8.36 7.43
C THR A 8 -3.87 9.35 8.29
N LYS A 9 -3.29 9.80 9.41
CA LYS A 9 -3.77 10.94 10.19
C LYS A 9 -3.42 12.30 9.58
N GLN A 10 -2.49 12.37 8.63
CA GLN A 10 -2.34 13.59 7.83
C GLN A 10 -3.56 13.70 6.91
N LYS A 11 -4.22 14.86 6.94
CA LYS A 11 -5.33 15.18 6.03
C LYS A 11 -4.80 15.10 4.60
N PHE A 12 -4.99 13.96 3.94
CA PHE A 12 -4.76 13.84 2.51
C PHE A 12 -5.68 14.80 1.77
N ASP A 13 -5.23 15.25 0.58
CA ASP A 13 -6.11 15.96 -0.33
C ASP A 13 -7.34 15.08 -0.61
N THR A 14 -8.49 15.57 -0.15
CA THR A 14 -9.74 14.82 -0.17
C THR A 14 -10.13 14.43 -1.60
N LYS A 15 -9.75 15.22 -2.61
CA LYS A 15 -10.05 14.92 -4.01
C LYS A 15 -9.36 13.65 -4.50
N ILE A 16 -8.07 13.49 -4.19
CA ILE A 16 -7.31 12.29 -4.59
C ILE A 16 -7.92 11.07 -3.92
N PHE A 17 -8.23 11.17 -2.62
CA PHE A 17 -8.84 10.07 -1.88
C PHE A 17 -10.21 9.67 -2.46
N PHE A 18 -11.10 10.63 -2.72
CA PHE A 18 -12.41 10.36 -3.31
C PHE A 18 -12.31 9.76 -4.72
N SER A 19 -11.44 10.30 -5.57
CA SER A 19 -11.21 9.78 -6.92
C SER A 19 -10.68 8.35 -6.88
N PHE A 20 -9.69 8.08 -6.02
CA PHE A 20 -9.14 6.76 -5.80
C PHE A 20 -10.21 5.77 -5.32
N HIS A 21 -11.01 6.16 -4.32
CA HIS A 21 -12.04 5.32 -3.76
C HIS A 21 -13.14 4.99 -4.77
N ASN A 22 -13.60 5.99 -5.54
CA ASN A 22 -14.57 5.80 -6.61
C ASN A 22 -14.05 4.88 -7.71
N PHE A 23 -12.77 4.98 -8.07
CA PHE A 23 -12.17 4.10 -9.06
C PHE A 23 -12.09 2.67 -8.54
N PHE A 24 -11.47 2.45 -7.38
CA PHE A 24 -11.22 1.09 -6.89
C PHE A 24 -12.45 0.38 -6.32
N SER A 25 -13.47 1.11 -5.85
CA SER A 25 -14.76 0.49 -5.45
C SER A 25 -15.49 -0.22 -6.58
N GLN A 26 -15.16 0.11 -7.84
CA GLN A 26 -15.71 -0.55 -9.03
C GLN A 26 -14.89 -1.77 -9.49
N HIS A 27 -13.68 -1.96 -8.94
CA HIS A 27 -12.70 -2.92 -9.46
C HIS A 27 -12.18 -3.91 -8.41
N ILE A 28 -12.29 -3.58 -7.12
CA ILE A 28 -11.85 -4.43 -6.00
C ILE A 28 -13.07 -4.74 -5.13
N PHE A 29 -13.37 -6.02 -4.99
CA PHE A 29 -14.47 -6.53 -4.20
C PHE A 29 -13.99 -7.18 -2.90
N LYS A 30 -14.92 -7.37 -1.96
CA LYS A 30 -14.65 -7.77 -0.56
C LYS A 30 -13.77 -9.02 -0.40
N ASN A 31 -13.86 -9.98 -1.32
CA ASN A 31 -13.17 -11.26 -1.23
C ASN A 31 -11.96 -11.37 -2.18
N ASP A 32 -11.66 -10.31 -2.93
CA ASP A 32 -10.54 -10.33 -3.86
C ASP A 32 -9.21 -10.37 -3.10
N ILE A 33 -8.24 -11.04 -3.72
CA ILE A 33 -6.84 -11.02 -3.29
C ILE A 33 -6.12 -10.01 -4.19
N VAL A 34 -5.57 -8.96 -3.57
CA VAL A 34 -4.93 -7.85 -4.26
C VAL A 34 -3.44 -7.90 -3.99
N ALA A 35 -2.67 -8.21 -5.04
CA ALA A 35 -1.22 -8.15 -5.01
C ALA A 35 -0.74 -6.79 -5.52
N VAL A 36 0.11 -6.11 -4.75
CA VAL A 36 0.63 -4.77 -5.06
C VAL A 36 2.14 -4.83 -5.23
N ALA A 37 2.63 -4.45 -6.39
CA ALA A 37 4.06 -4.29 -6.61
C ALA A 37 4.55 -3.01 -5.93
N VAL A 38 5.52 -3.14 -5.01
CA VAL A 38 6.11 -2.03 -4.27
C VAL A 38 7.58 -1.93 -4.62
N SER A 39 8.00 -0.83 -5.25
CA SER A 39 9.40 -0.60 -5.61
C SER A 39 10.21 0.04 -4.47
N GLY A 40 9.53 0.66 -3.51
CA GLY A 40 10.16 1.51 -2.48
C GLY A 40 10.16 2.99 -2.83
N GLY A 41 9.85 3.33 -4.08
CA GLY A 41 9.64 4.71 -4.52
C GLY A 41 8.37 5.33 -3.93
N PRO A 42 8.29 6.68 -3.90
CA PRO A 42 7.20 7.41 -3.26
C PRO A 42 5.83 7.04 -3.80
N ASP A 43 5.69 6.84 -5.11
CA ASP A 43 4.41 6.49 -5.76
C ASP A 43 3.89 5.13 -5.27
N SER A 44 4.74 4.11 -5.31
CA SER A 44 4.36 2.75 -4.87
C SER A 44 4.06 2.69 -3.37
N MET A 45 4.78 3.49 -2.58
CA MET A 45 4.56 3.62 -1.15
C MET A 45 3.26 4.35 -0.84
N PHE A 46 2.94 5.41 -1.60
CA PHE A 46 1.70 6.17 -1.45
C PHE A 46 0.49 5.33 -1.87
N LEU A 47 0.57 4.62 -3.01
CA LEU A 47 -0.44 3.67 -3.44
C LEU A 47 -0.71 2.60 -2.37
N SER A 48 0.34 2.09 -1.74
CA SER A 48 0.22 1.10 -0.68
C SER A 48 -0.53 1.64 0.54
N CYS A 49 -0.33 2.91 0.89
CA CYS A 49 -1.08 3.57 1.95
C CYS A 49 -2.55 3.74 1.58
N LEU A 50 -2.84 4.18 0.35
CA LEU A 50 -4.21 4.37 -0.13
C LEU A 50 -4.99 3.05 -0.20
N LEU A 51 -4.38 1.98 -0.72
CA LEU A 51 -5.01 0.65 -0.78
C LEU A 51 -5.29 0.10 0.62
N TYR A 52 -4.35 0.28 1.55
CA TYR A 52 -4.57 -0.14 2.92
C TYR A 52 -5.74 0.59 3.58
N ASP A 53 -5.79 1.92 3.44
CA ASP A 53 -6.91 2.71 3.95
C ASP A 53 -8.23 2.36 3.27
N PHE A 54 -8.21 2.08 1.96
CA PHE A 54 -9.37 1.61 1.22
C PHE A 54 -9.91 0.31 1.83
N PHE A 55 -9.06 -0.70 2.03
CA PHE A 55 -9.44 -1.98 2.66
C PHE A 55 -10.02 -1.79 4.06
N VAL A 56 -9.40 -0.94 4.87
CA VAL A 56 -9.89 -0.62 6.23
C VAL A 56 -11.25 0.10 6.17
N SER A 57 -11.38 1.10 5.30
CA SER A 57 -12.63 1.89 5.15
C SER A 57 -13.81 1.04 4.67
N GLN A 58 -13.55 0.07 3.79
CA GLN A 58 -14.54 -0.84 3.24
C GLN A 58 -14.79 -2.07 4.12
N LYS A 59 -14.06 -2.21 5.24
CA LYS A 59 -14.11 -3.38 6.13
C LYS A 59 -13.80 -4.69 5.38
N TYR A 60 -12.87 -4.64 4.43
CA TYR A 60 -12.36 -5.82 3.72
C TYR A 60 -11.29 -6.52 4.56
N ASN A 61 -11.01 -7.79 4.24
CA ASN A 61 -9.98 -8.53 4.93
C ASN A 61 -8.59 -8.04 4.50
N THR A 62 -7.89 -7.32 5.37
CA THR A 62 -6.54 -6.80 5.06
C THR A 62 -5.51 -7.89 4.79
N LYS A 63 -5.75 -9.14 5.20
CA LYS A 63 -4.90 -10.29 4.84
C LYS A 63 -4.90 -10.59 3.33
N ASN A 64 -5.91 -10.12 2.62
CA ASN A 64 -6.00 -10.27 1.17
C ASN A 64 -5.22 -9.18 0.42
N LEU A 65 -4.67 -8.18 1.11
CA LEU A 65 -3.81 -7.15 0.52
C LEU A 65 -2.34 -7.54 0.70
N ILE A 66 -1.72 -8.00 -0.38
CA ILE A 66 -0.37 -8.58 -0.38
C ILE A 66 0.60 -7.60 -1.06
N PHE A 67 1.61 -7.13 -0.33
CA PHE A 67 2.65 -6.26 -0.87
C PHE A 67 3.87 -7.09 -1.31
N ILE A 68 4.27 -6.92 -2.57
CA ILE A 68 5.36 -7.67 -3.19
C ILE A 68 6.45 -6.68 -3.60
N HIS A 69 7.64 -6.84 -3.05
CA HIS A 69 8.83 -6.09 -3.49
C HIS A 69 9.79 -7.04 -4.21
N LEU A 70 10.23 -6.62 -5.40
CA LEU A 70 11.21 -7.36 -6.19
C LEU A 70 12.58 -6.70 -6.02
N ASN A 71 13.48 -7.39 -5.31
CA ASN A 71 14.87 -6.96 -5.24
C ASN A 71 15.60 -7.41 -6.51
N HIS A 72 15.99 -6.45 -7.36
CA HIS A 72 16.72 -6.73 -8.60
C HIS A 72 18.21 -7.03 -8.38
N GLY A 73 18.77 -6.78 -7.19
CA GLY A 73 20.17 -7.08 -6.87
C GLY A 73 21.21 -6.23 -7.59
N VAL A 74 20.81 -5.09 -8.17
CA VAL A 74 21.68 -4.25 -9.00
C VAL A 74 22.67 -3.44 -8.16
N ARG A 75 22.32 -3.07 -6.92
CA ARG A 75 23.18 -2.33 -5.99
C ARG A 75 23.21 -3.02 -4.63
N THR A 76 24.30 -2.83 -3.89
CA THR A 76 24.40 -3.25 -2.48
C THR A 76 23.32 -2.59 -1.61
N GLU A 77 22.95 -1.36 -1.93
CA GLU A 77 21.85 -0.60 -1.31
C GLU A 77 20.49 -1.28 -1.46
N SER A 78 20.26 -2.07 -2.51
CA SER A 78 18.98 -2.75 -2.76
C SER A 78 18.64 -3.79 -1.68
N ILE A 79 19.64 -4.32 -0.98
CA ILE A 79 19.43 -5.23 0.17
C ILE A 79 18.90 -4.45 1.38
N GLU A 80 19.43 -3.26 1.62
CA GLU A 80 19.01 -2.37 2.71
C GLU A 80 17.58 -1.86 2.47
N GLU A 81 17.27 -1.44 1.23
CA GLU A 81 15.92 -1.02 0.81
C GLU A 81 14.89 -2.14 0.99
N ALA A 82 15.19 -3.36 0.55
CA ALA A 82 14.28 -4.49 0.70
C ALA A 82 13.98 -4.80 2.18
N LYS A 83 14.99 -4.68 3.06
CA LYS A 83 14.79 -4.82 4.52
C LYS A 83 13.87 -3.72 5.07
N ASN A 84 14.10 -2.47 4.68
CA ASN A 84 13.30 -1.32 5.14
C ASN A 84 11.84 -1.44 4.70
N ILE A 85 11.60 -1.84 3.45
CA ILE A 85 10.25 -2.11 2.92
C ILE A 85 9.58 -3.23 3.73
N LYS A 86 10.27 -4.36 3.92
CA LYS A 86 9.74 -5.49 4.69
C LYS A 86 9.31 -5.10 6.11
N GLN A 87 10.13 -4.31 6.81
CA GLN A 87 9.80 -3.81 8.16
C GLN A 87 8.56 -2.91 8.17
N ARG A 88 8.28 -2.20 7.07
CA ARG A 88 7.16 -1.26 6.97
C ARG A 88 5.82 -1.95 6.70
N PHE A 89 5.85 -3.08 5.99
CA PHE A 89 4.67 -3.86 5.60
C PHE A 89 4.37 -5.08 6.48
N THR A 90 5.28 -5.44 7.39
CA THR A 90 5.02 -6.43 8.47
C THR A 90 4.31 -5.76 9.66
#